data_AF-A0A950G7D6-F1
#
_entry.id   AF-A0A950G7D6-F1
#
_cell.length_a   1.000
_cell.length_b   1.000
_cell.length_c   1.000
_cell.angle_alpha   90.00
_cell.angle_beta   90.00
_cell.angle_gamma   90.00
#
_symmetry.space_group_name_H-M   'P 1'
#
loop_
_entity.id
_entity.type
_entity.pdbx_description
1 polymer ?
#
loop_
_entity_poly.entity_id
_entity_poly.type
_entity_poly.pdbx_seq_one_letter_code
_entity_poly.pdbx_strand_id
1 'polypeptide(L)' 'LGGPPLPYRWLLTDQFNSEALIGGIGAPVMILHGTADTNIPVIEARRLYAAAREPKSMIEVEGAGHLSA' A
#
# COMPACT_ATOMS: atom_id res chain seq x y z
N LEU A 1 -24.26 -6.08 -5.77
CA LEU A 1 -24.73 -4.68 -5.81
C LEU A 1 -24.56 -4.17 -7.24
N GLY A 2 -25.65 -3.86 -7.96
CA GLY A 2 -25.66 -3.49 -9.38
C GLY A 2 -26.02 -2.02 -9.62
N GLY A 3 -25.44 -1.12 -8.83
CA GLY A 3 -25.62 0.32 -8.99
C GLY A 3 -24.69 0.90 -10.07
N PRO A 4 -25.00 2.08 -10.62
CA PRO A 4 -24.12 2.77 -11.55
C PRO A 4 -22.75 3.02 -10.90
N PRO A 5 -21.64 2.99 -11.67
CA PRO A 5 -20.32 3.27 -11.13
C PRO A 5 -20.33 4.69 -10.56
N LEU A 6 -20.28 4.80 -9.23
CA LEU A 6 -20.16 6.10 -8.57
C LEU A 6 -18.77 6.67 -8.90
N PRO A 7 -18.65 7.99 -9.17
CA PRO A 7 -17.36 8.63 -9.37
C PRO A 7 -16.67 8.76 -8.01
N TYR A 8 -16.17 7.64 -7.48
CA TYR A 8 -15.54 7.55 -6.15
C TYR A 8 -14.42 8.57 -5.97
N ARG A 9 -13.71 8.93 -7.04
CA ARG A 9 -12.70 10.00 -7.08
C ARG A 9 -13.23 11.40 -6.70
N TRP A 10 -14.53 11.66 -6.86
CA TRP A 10 -15.18 12.93 -6.55
C TRP A 10 -15.79 12.94 -5.14
N LEU A 11 -15.99 11.74 -4.57
CA LEU A 11 -16.50 11.54 -3.21
C LEU A 11 -15.35 11.42 -2.18
N LEU A 12 -14.17 11.00 -2.61
CA LEU A 12 -12.96 10.92 -1.79
C LEU A 12 -12.23 12.26 -1.82
N THR A 13 -12.61 13.15 -0.90
CA THR A 13 -11.96 14.46 -0.71
C THR A 13 -10.48 14.31 -0.31
N ASP A 14 -10.12 13.20 0.35
CA ASP A 14 -8.76 12.91 0.76
C ASP A 14 -8.20 11.72 -0.04
N GLN A 15 -7.35 12.04 -1.03
CA GLN A 15 -6.58 11.06 -1.78
C GLN A 15 -5.22 10.92 -1.09
N PHE A 16 -5.17 10.18 0.02
CA PHE A 16 -3.92 9.88 0.73
C PHE A 16 -2.91 9.18 -0.20
N ASN A 17 -2.09 9.96 -0.88
CA ASN A 17 -1.03 9.45 -1.74
C ASN A 17 0.20 9.12 -0.87
N SER A 18 0.18 7.93 -0.28
CA SER A 18 1.26 7.45 0.59
C SER A 18 2.62 7.44 -0.11
N GLU A 19 2.70 7.20 -1.42
CA GLU A 19 3.96 7.20 -2.18
C GLU A 19 4.61 8.59 -2.21
N ALA A 20 3.80 9.65 -2.35
CA ALA A 20 4.29 11.02 -2.30
C ALA A 20 4.74 11.45 -0.88
N LEU A 21 4.20 10.83 0.16
CA LEU A 21 4.42 11.22 1.55
C LEU A 21 5.54 10.43 2.23
N ILE A 22 5.73 9.17 1.88
CA ILE A 22 6.63 8.24 2.60
C ILE A 22 8.10 8.69 2.57
N GLY A 23 8.52 9.41 1.54
CA GLY A 23 9.87 10.00 1.46
C GLY A 23 10.14 11.07 2.52
N GLY A 24 9.11 11.64 3.15
CA GLY A 24 9.23 12.62 4.23
C GLY A 24 9.51 12.01 5.62
N ILE A 25 9.42 10.69 5.76
CA ILE A 25 9.60 10.01 7.04
C ILE A 25 11.08 10.04 7.43
N GLY A 26 11.40 10.64 8.58
CA GLY A 26 12.75 10.77 9.12
C GLY A 26 13.16 9.66 10.10
N ALA A 27 12.44 8.54 10.11
CA ALA A 27 12.65 7.41 11.01
C ALA A 27 12.78 6.11 10.21
N PRO A 28 13.36 5.04 10.78
CA PRO A 28 13.41 3.73 10.13
C PRO A 28 12.02 3.23 9.72
N VAL A 29 11.88 2.76 8.49
CA VAL A 29 10.62 2.24 7.94
C VAL A 29 10.71 0.74 7.71
N MET A 30 9.71 -0.01 8.19
CA MET A 30 9.51 -1.41 7.84
C MET A 30 8.17 -1.57 7.13
N ILE A 31 8.17 -2.20 5.97
CA ILE A 31 6.96 -2.57 5.23
C ILE A 31 6.81 -4.10 5.27
N LEU A 32 5.63 -4.57 5.66
CA LEU A 32 5.26 -5.99 5.73
C LEU A 32 4.06 -6.21 4.80
N HIS A 33 4.14 -7.17 3.87
CA HIS A 33 3.05 -7.41 2.92
C HIS A 33 2.95 -8.88 2.50
N GLY A 34 1.73 -9.38 2.28
CA GLY A 34 1.50 -10.75 1.78
C GLY A 34 1.53 -10.82 0.25
N THR A 35 2.24 -11.80 -0.34
CA THR A 35 2.38 -11.86 -1.82
C THR A 35 1.08 -12.25 -2.54
N ALA A 36 0.13 -12.86 -1.83
CA ALA A 36 -1.17 -13.28 -2.35
C ALA A 36 -2.32 -12.33 -1.95
N ASP A 37 -2.01 -11.12 -1.46
CA ASP A 37 -3.02 -10.11 -1.18
C ASP A 37 -3.69 -9.65 -2.50
N THR A 38 -4.99 -9.97 -2.63
CA THR A 38 -5.82 -9.61 -3.79
C THR A 38 -6.58 -8.30 -3.58
N ASN A 39 -6.65 -7.78 -2.36
CA ASN A 39 -7.27 -6.48 -2.05
C ASN A 39 -6.29 -5.36 -2.34
N ILE A 40 -5.03 -5.52 -1.90
CA ILE A 40 -3.93 -4.58 -2.12
C ILE A 40 -2.75 -5.38 -2.68
N PRO A 41 -2.52 -5.34 -4.01
CA PRO A 41 -1.45 -6.11 -4.63
C PRO A 41 -0.07 -5.74 -4.08
N VAL A 42 0.82 -6.73 -3.91
CA VAL A 42 2.18 -6.56 -3.36
C VAL A 42 3.02 -5.51 -4.08
N ILE A 43 2.72 -5.21 -5.35
CA ILE A 43 3.39 -4.15 -6.11
C ILE A 43 3.22 -2.77 -5.47
N GLU A 44 2.09 -2.50 -4.80
CA GLU A 44 1.87 -1.22 -4.12
C GLU A 44 2.81 -1.08 -2.91
N ALA A 45 3.00 -2.16 -2.14
CA ALA A 45 3.97 -2.16 -1.04
C ALA A 45 5.41 -1.98 -1.55
N ARG A 46 5.76 -2.62 -2.69
CA ARG A 46 7.07 -2.43 -3.34
C ARG A 46 7.29 -0.99 -3.84
N ARG A 47 6.26 -0.32 -4.35
CA ARG A 47 6.33 1.11 -4.73
C ARG A 47 6.62 1.99 -3.52
N LEU A 48 5.90 1.78 -2.42
CA LEU A 48 6.16 2.50 -1.18
C LEU A 48 7.58 2.24 -0.66
N TYR A 49 8.03 0.98 -0.69
CA TYR A 49 9.40 0.63 -0.31
C TYR A 49 10.44 1.35 -1.17
N ALA A 50 10.23 1.44 -2.49
CA ALA A 50 11.11 2.17 -3.39
C ALA A 50 11.15 3.67 -3.06
N ALA A 51 10.01 4.29 -2.75
CA ALA A 51 9.90 5.71 -2.44
C ALA A 51 10.39 6.11 -1.03
N ALA A 52 10.44 5.17 -0.08
CA ALA A 52 10.93 5.41 1.28
C ALA A 52 12.43 5.73 1.32
N ARG A 53 12.86 6.55 2.28
CA ARG A 53 14.27 6.81 2.58
C ARG A 53 14.88 5.70 3.44
N GLU A 54 16.20 5.58 3.40
CA GLU A 54 16.93 4.71 4.34
C GLU A 54 16.92 5.29 5.77
N PRO A 55 17.00 4.44 6.81
CA PRO A 55 17.04 2.98 6.75
C PRO A 55 15.65 2.37 6.52
N LYS A 56 15.54 1.43 5.58
CA LYS A 56 14.26 0.75 5.28
C LYS A 56 14.38 -0.76 5.11
N SER A 57 13.37 -1.48 5.57
CA SER A 57 13.24 -2.93 5.36
C SER A 57 11.89 -3.31 4.76
N MET A 58 11.89 -4.42 4.02
CA MET A 58 10.71 -5.02 3.41
C MET A 58 10.65 -6.49 3.83
N ILE A 59 9.47 -6.93 4.27
CA ILE A 59 9.16 -8.33 4.52
C ILE A 59 7.97 -8.71 3.65
N GLU A 60 8.20 -9.61 2.70
CA GLU A 60 7.14 -10.22 1.91
C GLU A 60 6.82 -11.61 2.48
N VAL A 61 5.56 -11.81 2.89
CA VAL A 61 5.09 -13.09 3.40
C VAL A 61 4.50 -13.88 2.23
N GLU A 62 5.28 -14.84 1.74
CA GLU A 62 4.89 -15.66 0.59
C GLU A 62 3.57 -16.40 0.84
N GLY A 63 2.63 -16.28 -0.09
CA GLY A 63 1.32 -16.93 -0.05
C GLY A 63 0.30 -16.30 0.89
N ALA A 64 0.67 -15.28 1.69
CA ALA A 64 -0.28 -14.62 2.59
C ALA A 64 -1.20 -13.63 1.84
N GLY A 65 -2.49 -13.65 2.20
CA GLY A 65 -3.50 -12.70 1.70
C GLY A 65 -3.70 -11.47 2.60
N HIS A 66 -4.71 -10.65 2.30
CA HIS A 66 -5.02 -9.40 3.01
C HIS A 66 -5.41 -9.59 4.48
N LEU A 67 -6.28 -10.57 4.70
CA LEU A 67 -6.68 -11.07 6.00
C LEU A 67 -6.32 -12.54 5.94
N SER A 68 -5.45 -13.00 6.85
CA SER A 68 -5.12 -14.41 6.99
C SER A 68 -6.38 -15.27 6.92
N ALA A 69 -6.46 -16.13 5.90
CA ALA A 69 -7.35 -17.28 5.90
C ALA A 69 -6.49 -18.53 5.90
#